data_AF-A0A7X6FSH3-F1
#
_entry.id   AF-A0A7X6FSH3-F1
#
_cell.length_a   1.000
_cell.length_b   1.000
_cell.length_c   1.000
_cell.angle_alpha   90.00
_cell.angle_beta   90.00
_cell.angle_gamma   90.00
#
_symmetry.space_group_name_H-M   'P 1'
#
loop_
_entity.id
_entity.type
_entity.pdbx_description
1 polymer ?
#
loop_
_entity_poly.entity_id
_entity_poly.type
_entity_poly.pdbx_seq_one_letter_code
_entity_poly.pdbx_strand_id
1 'polypeptide(L)'
;MKDNQTGDTITLEKGSPEAALAKSLIEANPNSSDAAEKKEGEVTKAFTESQLADKFLEAQEKTATDATQAKNDAIDDHGITNPADPDGPKLPGIAATPTERDGVLDPAGDPPKFGIPPGEKWIAYPVNGQWVWMHPDVAAAIQDENIALSQVTETKAQIGSNYADLNRYLLDPDYKQAVDAAQAGINEKLEPLGFQWNPVKPTGTLEDAKQLQTDAHDAHTKATEAYNAYKDGKTLLDQAIDKRVNMGYYPGRNDTVVVAADSDYNFQDEVEKGEAAWAEVNDLMAQADVKNKAGDQALADMMALTTGSDNPPPNLLKKNQEPVEINIGDQTVKVSPDIAEAYNAADGGIDALSSATSIAVQVNVTQPDGSVRTEWRWVEPQVALFKTQTDGALQLSEAYSSYYSQKSGKADYDVLENQTIEQQRQRAPHQFDPDGFTDAGGKFSGKFRSAEVIQNADGQFVLEIKYEHKTLKIDITADPDDKNASDEARNGPLAQQWRELQASSAPGSNGYQCVANPNPLAGYEQAKINVNNLLDKRVDVNIGEIDKRSQAWTRRCRKPSTSTALAPRSPCRIAFRWTKAGRSETWKRTNC
;
A
#
# COMPACT_ATOMS: atom_id res chain seq x y z
N MET A 1 2.91 -24.46 -22.28
CA MET A 1 2.20 -24.67 -21.00
C MET A 1 1.68 -23.33 -20.53
N LYS A 2 0.47 -23.28 -19.96
CA LYS A 2 -0.12 -22.07 -19.40
C LYS A 2 -0.32 -22.28 -17.90
N ASP A 3 0.14 -21.34 -17.11
CA ASP A 3 -0.23 -21.24 -15.71
C ASP A 3 -1.64 -20.63 -15.62
N ASN A 4 -2.56 -21.33 -14.95
CA ASN A 4 -3.95 -20.87 -14.86
C ASN A 4 -4.17 -19.83 -13.75
N GLN A 5 -3.26 -19.72 -12.78
CA GLN A 5 -3.32 -18.74 -11.70
C GLN A 5 -2.74 -17.41 -12.15
N THR A 6 -1.54 -17.42 -12.74
CA THR A 6 -0.86 -16.20 -13.18
C THR A 6 -1.25 -15.79 -14.60
N GLY A 7 -1.70 -16.75 -15.42
CA GLY A 7 -1.97 -16.56 -16.85
C GLY A 7 -0.71 -16.66 -17.72
N ASP A 8 0.47 -16.80 -17.13
CA ASP A 8 1.75 -16.87 -17.83
C ASP A 8 1.81 -18.07 -18.78
N THR A 9 2.59 -17.92 -19.85
CA THR A 9 2.80 -19.00 -20.81
C THR A 9 4.28 -19.22 -21.05
N ILE A 10 4.70 -20.49 -21.00
CA ILE A 10 6.04 -20.92 -21.40
C ILE A 10 5.93 -21.89 -22.57
N THR A 11 6.89 -21.80 -23.49
CA THR A 11 7.04 -22.76 -24.58
C THR A 11 7.94 -23.89 -24.11
N LEU A 12 7.48 -25.12 -24.26
CA LEU A 12 8.26 -26.31 -23.92
C LEU A 12 8.67 -27.01 -25.22
N GLU A 13 9.94 -27.40 -25.30
CA GLU A 13 10.43 -28.15 -26.45
C GLU A 13 9.87 -29.57 -26.43
N LYS A 14 9.37 -30.04 -27.59
CA LYS A 14 8.83 -31.39 -27.70
C LYS A 14 9.94 -32.41 -27.45
N GLY A 15 9.75 -33.28 -26.47
CA GLY A 15 10.74 -34.28 -26.08
C GLY A 15 11.79 -33.77 -25.10
N SER A 16 11.61 -32.59 -24.50
CA SER A 16 12.44 -32.13 -23.39
C SER A 16 11.98 -32.73 -22.05
N PRO A 17 12.83 -32.72 -21.01
CA PRO A 17 12.47 -33.14 -19.65
C PRO A 17 11.28 -32.34 -19.10
N GLU A 18 11.22 -31.04 -19.37
CA GLU A 18 10.13 -30.17 -18.93
C GLU A 18 8.80 -30.56 -19.59
N ALA A 19 8.81 -30.92 -20.88
CA ALA A 19 7.61 -31.43 -21.54
C ALA A 19 7.14 -32.78 -20.94
N ALA A 20 8.07 -33.63 -20.51
CA ALA A 20 7.75 -34.87 -19.80
C ALA A 20 7.16 -34.61 -18.40
N LEU A 21 7.74 -33.68 -17.64
CA LEU A 21 7.22 -33.26 -16.32
C LEU A 21 5.84 -32.61 -16.43
N ALA A 22 5.62 -31.76 -17.44
CA ALA A 22 4.31 -31.16 -17.68
C ALA A 22 3.24 -32.21 -17.99
N LYS A 23 3.62 -33.29 -18.69
CA LYS A 23 2.72 -34.44 -18.92
C LYS A 23 2.40 -35.17 -17.62
N SER A 24 3.40 -35.42 -16.76
CA SER A 24 3.16 -35.99 -15.41
C SER A 24 2.22 -35.12 -14.58
N LEU A 25 2.38 -33.79 -14.63
CA LEU A 25 1.51 -32.85 -13.91
C LEU A 25 0.05 -32.92 -14.41
N ILE A 26 -0.17 -33.02 -15.73
CA ILE A 26 -1.52 -33.15 -16.31
C ILE A 26 -2.17 -34.48 -15.93
N GLU A 27 -1.38 -35.55 -15.82
CA GLU A 27 -1.86 -36.88 -15.44
C GLU A 27 -2.09 -37.02 -13.93
N ALA A 28 -1.45 -36.18 -13.10
CA ALA A 28 -1.59 -36.20 -11.65
C ALA A 28 -3.01 -35.83 -11.22
N ASN A 29 -3.57 -36.60 -10.28
CA ASN A 29 -4.91 -36.37 -9.74
C ASN A 29 -4.90 -36.17 -8.21
N PRO A 30 -4.39 -35.02 -7.72
CA PRO A 30 -4.35 -34.70 -6.29
C PRO A 30 -5.75 -34.50 -5.66
N ASN A 31 -6.82 -34.56 -6.46
CA ASN A 31 -8.20 -34.42 -6.01
C ASN A 31 -8.99 -35.74 -6.15
N SER A 32 -8.32 -36.88 -6.37
CA SER A 32 -8.99 -38.18 -6.47
C SER A 32 -9.76 -38.52 -5.19
N SER A 33 -10.88 -39.22 -5.34
CA SER A 33 -11.56 -39.86 -4.22
C SER A 33 -10.84 -41.11 -3.71
N ASP A 34 -9.97 -41.71 -4.54
CA ASP A 34 -9.09 -42.80 -4.10
C ASP A 34 -7.90 -42.22 -3.32
N ALA A 35 -7.68 -42.72 -2.11
CA ALA A 35 -6.68 -42.15 -1.20
C ALA A 35 -5.24 -42.39 -1.68
N ALA A 36 -4.96 -43.47 -2.41
CA ALA A 36 -3.62 -43.75 -2.91
C ALA A 36 -3.33 -42.88 -4.14
N GLU A 37 -4.26 -42.83 -5.10
CA GLU A 37 -4.17 -41.97 -6.29
C GLU A 37 -4.07 -40.49 -5.89
N LYS A 38 -4.85 -40.07 -4.88
CA LYS A 38 -4.77 -38.71 -4.35
C LYS A 38 -3.37 -38.37 -3.85
N LYS A 39 -2.79 -39.20 -2.97
CA LYS A 39 -1.46 -38.94 -2.40
C LYS A 39 -0.36 -38.99 -3.47
N GLU A 40 -0.45 -39.92 -4.42
CA GLU A 40 0.49 -39.98 -5.56
C GLU A 40 0.39 -38.70 -6.41
N GLY A 41 -0.83 -38.23 -6.66
CA GLY A 41 -1.10 -36.98 -7.35
C GLY A 41 -0.53 -35.77 -6.62
N GLU A 42 -0.66 -35.69 -5.29
CA GLU A 42 -0.08 -34.64 -4.46
C GLU A 42 1.46 -34.61 -4.57
N VAL A 43 2.12 -35.77 -4.45
CA VAL A 43 3.58 -35.88 -4.58
C VAL A 43 4.03 -35.49 -5.99
N THR A 44 3.36 -36.01 -7.02
CA THR A 44 3.67 -35.72 -8.42
C THR A 44 3.51 -34.23 -8.71
N LYS A 45 2.42 -33.61 -8.23
CA LYS A 45 2.17 -32.18 -8.37
C LYS A 45 3.28 -31.35 -7.73
N ALA A 46 3.57 -31.58 -6.44
CA ALA A 46 4.57 -30.80 -5.71
C ALA A 46 5.95 -30.87 -6.37
N PHE A 47 6.38 -32.05 -6.82
CA PHE A 47 7.63 -32.19 -7.57
C PHE A 47 7.59 -31.48 -8.91
N THR A 48 6.62 -31.82 -9.77
CA THR A 48 6.58 -31.32 -11.14
C THR A 48 6.37 -29.81 -11.21
N GLU A 49 5.50 -29.23 -10.38
CA GLU A 49 5.30 -27.78 -10.30
C GLU A 49 6.57 -27.06 -9.85
N SER A 50 7.31 -27.59 -8.86
CA SER A 50 8.58 -26.99 -8.43
C SER A 50 9.62 -26.91 -9.56
N GLN A 51 9.72 -27.97 -10.37
CA GLN A 51 10.69 -28.03 -11.47
C GLN A 51 10.27 -27.16 -12.67
N LEU A 52 8.96 -27.05 -12.92
CA LEU A 52 8.43 -26.25 -14.03
C LEU A 52 8.40 -24.76 -13.71
N ALA A 53 8.21 -24.40 -12.43
CA ALA A 53 8.23 -23.03 -11.95
C ALA A 53 9.58 -22.33 -12.22
N ASP A 54 10.71 -23.05 -12.23
CA ASP A 54 12.02 -22.49 -12.61
C ASP A 54 12.01 -21.88 -14.03
N LYS A 55 11.25 -22.47 -14.98
CA LYS A 55 11.11 -21.92 -16.34
C LYS A 55 10.26 -20.65 -16.38
N PHE A 56 9.23 -20.58 -15.56
CA PHE A 56 8.46 -19.34 -15.39
C PHE A 56 9.34 -18.27 -14.74
N LEU A 57 10.10 -18.65 -13.72
CA LEU A 57 11.00 -17.75 -12.99
C LEU A 57 12.07 -17.14 -13.91
N GLU A 58 12.70 -17.92 -14.80
CA GLU A 58 13.65 -17.41 -15.79
C GLU A 58 13.04 -16.29 -16.66
N ALA A 59 11.79 -16.47 -17.12
CA ALA A 59 11.09 -15.49 -17.93
C ALA A 59 10.68 -14.26 -17.11
N GLN A 60 10.17 -14.46 -15.89
CA GLN A 60 9.74 -13.40 -14.99
C GLN A 60 10.93 -12.56 -14.49
N GLU A 61 12.09 -13.16 -14.20
CA GLU A 61 13.30 -12.43 -13.82
C GLU A 61 13.81 -11.53 -14.95
N LYS A 62 13.63 -11.97 -16.20
CA LYS A 62 13.87 -11.11 -17.37
C LYS A 62 12.87 -9.97 -17.42
N THR A 63 11.57 -10.22 -17.28
CA THR A 63 10.54 -9.18 -17.23
C THR A 63 10.82 -8.16 -16.14
N ALA A 64 11.23 -8.59 -14.94
CA ALA A 64 11.61 -7.69 -13.86
C ALA A 64 12.85 -6.86 -14.19
N THR A 65 13.86 -7.45 -14.86
CA THR A 65 15.03 -6.71 -15.34
C THR A 65 14.65 -5.66 -16.38
N ASP A 66 13.80 -6.03 -17.34
CA ASP A 66 13.31 -5.14 -18.39
C ASP A 66 12.46 -4.00 -17.79
N ALA A 67 11.62 -4.28 -16.77
CA ALA A 67 10.85 -3.28 -16.04
C ALA A 67 11.75 -2.32 -15.23
N THR A 68 12.80 -2.83 -14.58
CA THR A 68 13.81 -1.98 -13.94
C THR A 68 14.49 -1.05 -14.94
N GLN A 69 14.80 -1.53 -16.14
CA GLN A 69 15.37 -0.71 -17.20
C GLN A 69 14.38 0.34 -17.69
N ALA A 70 13.12 -0.04 -17.97
CA ALA A 70 12.07 0.87 -18.40
C ALA A 70 11.83 2.01 -17.39
N LYS A 71 11.86 1.71 -16.08
CA LYS A 71 11.83 2.75 -15.04
C LYS A 71 13.02 3.69 -15.12
N ASN A 72 14.25 3.17 -15.29
CA ASN A 72 15.42 4.03 -15.40
C ASN A 72 15.35 4.91 -16.66
N ASP A 73 14.91 4.34 -17.79
CA ASP A 73 14.72 5.09 -19.04
C ASP A 73 13.66 6.18 -18.85
N ALA A 74 12.53 5.90 -18.20
CA ALA A 74 11.52 6.89 -17.88
C ALA A 74 12.06 8.02 -16.98
N ILE A 75 12.91 7.70 -16.00
CA ILE A 75 13.59 8.70 -15.15
C ILE A 75 14.61 9.51 -15.97
N ASP A 76 15.33 8.87 -16.88
CA ASP A 76 16.30 9.55 -17.74
C ASP A 76 15.61 10.48 -18.75
N ASP A 77 14.44 10.11 -19.26
CA ASP A 77 13.66 10.91 -20.19
C ASP A 77 12.91 12.05 -19.48
N HIS A 78 12.21 11.75 -18.39
CA HIS A 78 11.24 12.66 -17.75
C HIS A 78 11.61 13.14 -16.35
N GLY A 79 12.63 12.57 -15.72
CA GLY A 79 13.09 12.97 -14.40
C GLY A 79 13.77 14.34 -14.38
N ILE A 80 14.16 14.77 -13.19
CA ILE A 80 14.83 16.07 -12.97
C ILE A 80 16.32 15.91 -12.72
N THR A 81 17.12 16.87 -13.18
CA THR A 81 18.54 16.92 -12.81
C THR A 81 18.69 17.13 -11.31
N ASN A 82 19.52 16.32 -10.65
CA ASN A 82 19.86 16.51 -9.24
C ASN A 82 20.76 17.74 -9.07
N PRO A 83 20.36 18.81 -8.34
CA PRO A 83 21.21 19.99 -8.18
C PRO A 83 22.51 19.70 -7.41
N ALA A 84 22.52 18.69 -6.55
CA ALA A 84 23.69 18.27 -5.79
C ALA A 84 24.66 17.40 -6.60
N ASP A 85 24.22 16.86 -7.73
CA ASP A 85 25.03 16.04 -8.64
C ASP A 85 24.53 16.21 -10.09
N PRO A 86 24.85 17.34 -10.75
CA PRO A 86 24.28 17.69 -12.06
C PRO A 86 24.67 16.73 -13.20
N ASP A 87 25.81 16.05 -13.06
CA ASP A 87 26.31 15.05 -14.01
C ASP A 87 25.89 13.61 -13.61
N GLY A 88 25.19 13.47 -12.48
CA GLY A 88 24.68 12.22 -11.96
C GLY A 88 23.35 11.79 -12.59
N PRO A 89 22.82 10.61 -12.17
CA PRO A 89 21.51 10.16 -12.63
C PRO A 89 20.42 11.14 -12.18
N LYS A 90 19.42 11.33 -13.05
CA LYS A 90 18.25 12.15 -12.74
C LYS A 90 17.49 11.58 -11.53
N LEU A 91 16.82 12.47 -10.81
CA LEU A 91 15.88 12.10 -9.76
C LEU A 91 14.52 11.78 -10.40
N PRO A 92 13.75 10.83 -9.84
CA PRO A 92 12.44 10.48 -10.37
C PRO A 92 11.43 11.64 -10.32
N GLY A 93 11.66 12.63 -9.46
CA GLY A 93 10.78 13.77 -9.31
C GLY A 93 11.24 14.73 -8.22
N ILE A 94 10.40 15.71 -7.92
CA ILE A 94 10.62 16.75 -6.90
C ILE A 94 9.93 16.31 -5.61
N ALA A 95 10.67 16.29 -4.50
CA ALA A 95 10.11 16.05 -3.18
C ALA A 95 8.93 17.00 -2.89
N ALA A 96 7.81 16.45 -2.43
CA ALA A 96 6.66 17.24 -2.02
C ALA A 96 7.01 18.15 -0.83
N THR A 97 6.39 19.33 -0.80
CA THR A 97 6.42 20.23 0.35
C THR A 97 5.04 20.17 0.99
N PRO A 98 4.91 19.57 2.18
CA PRO A 98 3.61 19.47 2.83
C PRO A 98 2.98 20.84 3.07
N THR A 99 1.67 20.93 2.88
CA THR A 99 0.90 22.16 3.10
C THR A 99 -0.28 21.88 4.01
N GLU A 100 -0.54 22.76 4.97
CA GLU A 100 -1.76 22.63 5.77
C GLU A 100 -2.98 23.02 4.93
N ARG A 101 -3.96 22.11 4.84
CA ARG A 101 -5.29 22.37 4.27
C ARG A 101 -6.34 21.90 5.25
N ASP A 102 -7.28 22.78 5.58
CA ASP A 102 -8.42 22.48 6.45
C ASP A 102 -8.01 21.96 7.84
N GLY A 103 -6.83 22.36 8.36
CA GLY A 103 -6.29 21.87 9.63
C GLY A 103 -5.68 20.47 9.57
N VAL A 104 -5.42 19.94 8.37
CA VAL A 104 -4.68 18.70 8.13
C VAL A 104 -3.43 19.00 7.31
N LEU A 105 -2.30 18.41 7.69
CA LEU A 105 -1.09 18.48 6.89
C LEU A 105 -1.20 17.55 5.69
N ASP A 106 -1.46 18.12 4.51
CA ASP A 106 -1.44 17.41 3.23
C ASP A 106 0.02 17.13 2.85
N PRO A 107 0.42 15.84 2.77
CA PRO A 107 1.81 15.46 2.58
C PRO A 107 2.26 15.58 1.11
N ALA A 108 1.31 15.57 0.16
CA ALA A 108 1.59 15.83 -1.25
C ALA A 108 1.75 17.34 -1.50
N GLY A 109 0.99 18.15 -0.79
CA GLY A 109 1.02 19.61 -0.88
C GLY A 109 0.57 20.13 -2.24
N ASP A 110 0.94 21.37 -2.57
CA ASP A 110 0.69 21.94 -3.89
C ASP A 110 1.73 21.44 -4.92
N PRO A 111 1.34 21.31 -6.22
CA PRO A 111 2.31 21.07 -7.28
C PRO A 111 3.46 22.11 -7.26
N PRO A 112 4.72 21.68 -7.41
CA PRO A 112 5.86 22.58 -7.45
C PRO A 112 5.72 23.65 -8.54
N LYS A 113 5.82 24.93 -8.15
CA LYS A 113 5.76 26.06 -9.09
C LYS A 113 7.01 26.19 -9.97
N PHE A 114 8.13 25.60 -9.54
CA PHE A 114 9.41 25.66 -10.23
C PHE A 114 9.96 24.25 -10.43
N GLY A 115 10.69 24.04 -11.52
CA GLY A 115 11.34 22.76 -11.82
C GLY A 115 10.49 21.77 -12.62
N ILE A 116 9.18 22.00 -12.74
CA ILE A 116 8.31 21.26 -13.66
C ILE A 116 8.37 21.94 -15.04
N PRO A 117 8.67 21.20 -16.13
CA PRO A 117 8.64 21.78 -17.47
C PRO A 117 7.24 22.35 -17.82
N PRO A 118 7.15 23.49 -18.52
CA PRO A 118 5.86 24.12 -18.80
C PRO A 118 4.90 23.19 -19.56
N GLY A 119 3.66 23.07 -19.06
CA GLY A 119 2.61 22.24 -19.67
C GLY A 119 2.58 20.78 -19.20
N GLU A 120 3.59 20.34 -18.45
CA GLU A 120 3.64 18.98 -17.89
C GLU A 120 2.59 18.76 -16.80
N LYS A 121 1.97 17.58 -16.79
CA LYS A 121 0.89 17.22 -15.88
C LYS A 121 1.35 16.21 -14.83
N TRP A 122 2.26 16.65 -13.98
CA TRP A 122 2.82 15.81 -12.92
C TRP A 122 1.76 15.41 -11.88
N ILE A 123 1.99 14.24 -11.28
CA ILE A 123 1.21 13.66 -10.17
C ILE A 123 2.09 13.55 -8.92
N ALA A 124 1.48 13.62 -7.75
CA ALA A 124 2.14 13.33 -6.49
C ALA A 124 2.02 11.83 -6.20
N TYR A 125 3.13 11.10 -6.15
CA TYR A 125 3.17 9.68 -5.88
C TYR A 125 4.11 9.39 -4.71
N PRO A 126 3.70 8.58 -3.72
CA PRO A 126 4.54 8.23 -2.59
C PRO A 126 5.61 7.24 -3.01
N VAL A 127 6.88 7.60 -2.78
CA VAL A 127 8.05 6.76 -3.01
C VAL A 127 8.80 6.64 -1.68
N ASN A 128 8.94 5.41 -1.17
CA ASN A 128 9.64 5.13 0.09
C ASN A 128 9.14 5.94 1.30
N GLY A 129 7.83 6.17 1.39
CA GLY A 129 7.23 6.90 2.51
C GLY A 129 7.39 8.43 2.43
N GLN A 130 7.90 8.95 1.31
CA GLN A 130 7.93 10.37 1.01
C GLN A 130 7.12 10.65 -0.25
N TRP A 131 6.26 11.66 -0.22
CA TRP A 131 5.54 12.11 -1.41
C TRP A 131 6.48 12.83 -2.38
N VAL A 132 6.39 12.47 -3.65
CA VAL A 132 7.21 13.01 -4.72
C VAL A 132 6.31 13.39 -5.89
N TRP A 133 6.41 14.64 -6.34
CA TRP A 133 5.82 15.08 -7.60
C TRP A 133 6.66 14.55 -8.75
N MET A 134 6.08 13.81 -9.67
CA MET A 134 6.79 13.21 -10.81
C MET A 134 5.93 13.14 -12.08
N HIS A 135 6.60 12.93 -13.20
CA HIS A 135 5.94 12.66 -14.47
C HIS A 135 5.13 11.36 -14.41
N PRO A 136 3.92 11.28 -15.01
CA PRO A 136 3.08 10.09 -14.99
C PRO A 136 3.79 8.81 -15.44
N ASP A 137 4.57 8.87 -16.53
CA ASP A 137 5.30 7.70 -17.05
C ASP A 137 6.35 7.17 -16.07
N VAL A 138 6.94 8.04 -15.24
CA VAL A 138 7.87 7.61 -14.19
C VAL A 138 7.13 6.86 -13.09
N ALA A 139 5.98 7.38 -12.64
CA ALA A 139 5.16 6.72 -11.62
C ALA A 139 4.65 5.35 -12.11
N ALA A 140 4.15 5.29 -13.35
CA ALA A 140 3.68 4.05 -13.97
C ALA A 140 4.81 3.01 -14.07
N ALA A 141 6.00 3.41 -14.52
CA ALA A 141 7.14 2.51 -14.64
C ALA A 141 7.69 2.02 -13.28
N ILE A 142 7.64 2.84 -12.23
CA ILE A 142 7.93 2.41 -10.86
C ILE A 142 6.96 1.29 -10.44
N GLN A 143 5.67 1.48 -10.73
CA GLN A 143 4.66 0.49 -10.35
C GLN A 143 4.77 -0.81 -11.16
N ASP A 144 5.10 -0.72 -12.44
CA ASP A 144 5.35 -1.90 -13.29
C ASP A 144 6.55 -2.71 -12.79
N GLU A 145 7.61 -2.04 -12.31
CA GLU A 145 8.74 -2.71 -11.65
C GLU A 145 8.31 -3.45 -10.37
N ASN A 146 7.50 -2.80 -9.51
CA ASN A 146 6.99 -3.44 -8.28
C ASN A 146 6.17 -4.69 -8.58
N ILE A 147 5.32 -4.65 -9.60
CA ILE A 147 4.51 -5.80 -10.04
C ILE A 147 5.42 -6.92 -10.57
N ALA A 148 6.39 -6.61 -11.43
CA ALA A 148 7.27 -7.62 -12.00
C ALA A 148 8.16 -8.28 -10.92
N LEU A 149 8.68 -7.50 -9.95
CA LEU A 149 9.47 -8.03 -8.83
C LEU A 149 8.62 -8.87 -7.87
N SER A 150 7.38 -8.45 -7.58
CA SER A 150 6.47 -9.21 -6.72
C SER A 150 6.02 -10.53 -7.37
N GLN A 151 5.86 -10.58 -8.69
CA GLN A 151 5.58 -11.83 -9.41
C GLN A 151 6.74 -12.84 -9.28
N VAL A 152 7.99 -12.40 -9.49
CA VAL A 152 9.19 -13.23 -9.25
C VAL A 152 9.21 -13.76 -7.81
N THR A 153 8.74 -12.95 -6.87
CA THR A 153 8.70 -13.28 -5.44
C THR A 153 7.65 -14.32 -5.12
N GLU A 154 6.45 -14.15 -5.67
CA GLU A 154 5.34 -15.09 -5.55
C GLU A 154 5.71 -16.47 -6.08
N THR A 155 6.30 -16.55 -7.28
CA THR A 155 6.73 -17.82 -7.87
C THR A 155 7.86 -18.47 -7.06
N LYS A 156 8.78 -17.68 -6.48
CA LYS A 156 9.79 -18.21 -5.54
C LYS A 156 9.17 -18.78 -4.27
N ALA A 157 8.14 -18.12 -3.72
CA ALA A 157 7.44 -18.61 -2.54
C ALA A 157 6.64 -19.88 -2.85
N GLN A 158 6.02 -19.97 -4.04
CA GLN A 158 5.35 -21.18 -4.52
C GLN A 158 6.34 -22.36 -4.62
N ILE A 159 7.52 -22.13 -5.21
CA ILE A 159 8.59 -23.14 -5.26
C ILE A 159 8.97 -23.60 -3.85
N GLY A 160 9.13 -22.66 -2.91
CA GLY A 160 9.41 -22.96 -1.50
C GLY A 160 8.32 -23.82 -0.84
N SER A 161 7.04 -23.48 -1.07
CA SER A 161 5.88 -24.23 -0.61
C SER A 161 5.87 -25.67 -1.16
N ASN A 162 6.09 -25.82 -2.46
CA ASN A 162 6.17 -27.14 -3.11
C ASN A 162 7.32 -28.00 -2.55
N TYR A 163 8.48 -27.40 -2.25
CA TYR A 163 9.57 -28.13 -1.59
C TYR A 163 9.25 -28.51 -0.15
N ALA A 164 8.52 -27.67 0.58
CA ALA A 164 8.06 -27.99 1.94
C ALA A 164 7.06 -29.16 1.94
N ASP A 165 6.14 -29.18 0.97
CA ASP A 165 5.24 -30.31 0.72
C ASP A 165 6.01 -31.61 0.49
N LEU A 166 6.98 -31.60 -0.43
CA LEU A 166 7.81 -32.77 -0.72
C LEU A 166 8.60 -33.24 0.51
N ASN A 167 9.17 -32.31 1.28
CA ASN A 167 9.91 -32.64 2.50
C ASN A 167 9.01 -33.37 3.50
N ARG A 168 7.76 -32.91 3.70
CA ARG A 168 6.78 -33.59 4.54
C ARG A 168 6.46 -34.97 4.00
N TYR A 169 6.12 -35.08 2.71
CA TYR A 169 5.71 -36.36 2.11
C TYR A 169 6.84 -37.40 2.15
N LEU A 170 8.09 -36.98 2.02
CA LEU A 170 9.27 -37.85 2.10
C LEU A 170 9.58 -38.33 3.54
N LEU A 171 9.15 -37.59 4.56
CA LEU A 171 9.32 -37.95 5.98
C LEU A 171 8.12 -38.69 6.57
N ASP A 172 6.93 -38.50 5.99
CA ASP A 172 5.69 -39.10 6.45
C ASP A 172 5.59 -40.58 6.01
N PRO A 173 5.58 -41.55 6.95
CA PRO A 173 5.42 -42.96 6.62
C PRO A 173 4.15 -43.26 5.80
N ASP A 174 3.09 -42.48 5.98
CA ASP A 174 1.80 -42.66 5.30
C ASP A 174 1.87 -42.26 3.82
N TYR A 175 2.93 -41.57 3.39
CA TYR A 175 3.19 -41.18 2.00
C TYR A 175 4.20 -42.08 1.30
N LYS A 176 4.83 -43.04 1.99
CA LYS A 176 5.90 -43.86 1.42
C LYS A 176 5.53 -44.52 0.08
N GLN A 177 4.36 -45.17 0.03
CA GLN A 177 3.90 -45.82 -1.21
C GLN A 177 3.60 -44.82 -2.33
N ALA A 178 3.04 -43.66 -1.98
CA ALA A 178 2.73 -42.60 -2.93
C ALA A 178 4.01 -41.97 -3.51
N VAL A 179 5.04 -41.78 -2.69
CA VAL A 179 6.36 -41.33 -3.15
C VAL A 179 6.99 -42.35 -4.11
N ASP A 180 6.99 -43.64 -3.73
CA ASP A 180 7.55 -44.70 -4.57
C ASP A 180 6.81 -44.79 -5.92
N ALA A 181 5.47 -44.66 -5.91
CA ALA A 181 4.63 -44.65 -7.11
C ALA A 181 4.88 -43.41 -8.01
N ALA A 182 4.86 -42.21 -7.41
CA ALA A 182 5.13 -40.97 -8.13
C ALA A 182 6.53 -40.98 -8.76
N GLN A 183 7.54 -41.48 -8.03
CA GLN A 183 8.89 -41.62 -8.55
C GLN A 183 8.93 -42.54 -9.78
N ALA A 184 8.28 -43.70 -9.72
CA ALA A 184 8.21 -44.62 -10.85
C ALA A 184 7.51 -43.98 -12.07
N GLY A 185 6.34 -43.36 -11.87
CA GLY A 185 5.56 -42.74 -12.95
C GLY A 185 6.22 -41.52 -13.60
N ILE A 186 7.00 -40.75 -12.81
CA ILE A 186 7.82 -39.65 -13.32
C ILE A 186 9.04 -40.19 -14.09
N ASN A 187 9.76 -41.17 -13.52
CA ASN A 187 10.97 -41.72 -14.14
C ASN A 187 10.69 -42.47 -15.44
N GLU A 188 9.55 -43.14 -15.56
CA GLU A 188 9.11 -43.77 -16.82
C GLU A 188 9.16 -42.78 -18.00
N LYS A 189 8.86 -41.49 -17.75
CA LYS A 189 8.86 -40.43 -18.76
C LYS A 189 10.20 -39.74 -18.91
N LEU A 190 10.99 -39.64 -17.85
CA LEU A 190 12.30 -38.95 -17.84
C LEU A 190 13.46 -39.84 -18.33
N GLU A 191 13.44 -41.13 -18.02
CA GLU A 191 14.53 -42.07 -18.35
C GLU A 191 14.83 -42.16 -19.85
N PRO A 192 13.83 -42.18 -20.77
CA PRO A 192 14.10 -42.16 -22.21
C PRO A 192 14.86 -40.91 -22.68
N LEU A 193 14.84 -39.84 -21.88
CA LEU A 193 15.52 -38.57 -22.14
C LEU A 193 16.87 -38.49 -21.41
N GLY A 194 17.26 -39.53 -20.66
CA GLY A 194 18.51 -39.56 -19.88
C GLY A 194 18.42 -38.87 -18.52
N PHE A 195 17.21 -38.60 -18.02
CA PHE A 195 16.97 -37.96 -16.73
C PHE A 195 16.27 -38.90 -15.76
N GLN A 196 16.39 -38.62 -14.47
CA GLN A 196 15.69 -39.36 -13.42
C GLN A 196 15.49 -38.45 -12.22
N TRP A 197 14.34 -38.55 -11.58
CA TRP A 197 14.10 -38.02 -10.26
C TRP A 197 14.58 -39.02 -9.21
N ASN A 198 15.54 -38.56 -8.41
CA ASN A 198 16.03 -39.23 -7.23
C ASN A 198 15.75 -38.32 -6.02
N PRO A 199 14.73 -38.63 -5.20
CA PRO A 199 14.37 -37.80 -4.07
C PRO A 199 15.55 -37.63 -3.12
N VAL A 200 15.90 -36.37 -2.81
CA VAL A 200 16.91 -36.08 -1.79
C VAL A 200 16.28 -36.35 -0.43
N LYS A 201 16.94 -37.18 0.39
CA LYS A 201 16.44 -37.49 1.73
C LYS A 201 16.36 -36.21 2.57
N PRO A 202 15.18 -35.84 3.10
CA PRO A 202 15.04 -34.63 3.91
C PRO A 202 15.80 -34.73 5.24
N THR A 203 16.14 -33.57 5.80
CA THR A 203 16.71 -33.43 7.14
C THR A 203 15.65 -32.97 8.14
N GLY A 204 15.81 -33.29 9.42
CA GLY A 204 14.87 -32.88 10.48
C GLY A 204 13.84 -33.95 10.83
N THR A 205 12.84 -33.56 11.63
CA THR A 205 11.72 -34.42 12.05
C THR A 205 10.48 -34.17 11.20
N LEU A 206 9.51 -35.09 11.25
CA LEU A 206 8.22 -34.91 10.58
C LEU A 206 7.46 -33.69 11.10
N GLU A 207 7.57 -33.38 12.40
CA GLU A 207 6.92 -32.19 12.97
C GLU A 207 7.57 -30.90 12.47
N ASP A 208 8.90 -30.85 12.36
CA ASP A 208 9.59 -29.71 11.75
C ASP A 208 9.15 -29.51 10.29
N ALA A 209 8.97 -30.60 9.53
CA ALA A 209 8.52 -30.54 8.15
C ALA A 209 7.06 -30.07 8.00
N LYS A 210 6.18 -30.42 8.95
CA LYS A 210 4.80 -29.90 8.99
C LYS A 210 4.79 -28.41 9.30
N GLN A 211 5.60 -27.95 10.25
CA GLN A 211 5.69 -26.51 10.54
C GLN A 211 6.23 -25.74 9.34
N LEU A 212 7.32 -26.23 8.72
CA LEU A 212 7.87 -25.64 7.51
C LEU A 212 6.86 -25.59 6.37
N GLN A 213 6.03 -26.64 6.23
CA GLN A 213 4.93 -26.65 5.27
C GLN A 213 3.95 -25.51 5.56
N THR A 214 3.43 -25.41 6.79
CA THR A 214 2.52 -24.32 7.17
C THR A 214 3.11 -22.95 6.86
N ASP A 215 4.34 -22.69 7.33
CA ASP A 215 5.00 -21.39 7.16
C ASP A 215 5.24 -21.07 5.67
N ALA A 216 5.60 -22.06 4.85
CA ALA A 216 5.83 -21.88 3.43
C ALA A 216 4.54 -21.64 2.62
N HIS A 217 3.42 -22.28 3.00
CA HIS A 217 2.11 -22.04 2.40
C HIS A 217 1.57 -20.65 2.77
N ASP A 218 1.72 -20.24 4.02
CA ASP A 218 1.38 -18.87 4.45
C ASP A 218 2.26 -17.84 3.75
N ALA A 219 3.56 -18.11 3.60
CA ALA A 219 4.48 -17.25 2.86
C ALA A 219 4.09 -17.10 1.38
N HIS A 220 3.69 -18.19 0.71
CA HIS A 220 3.18 -18.13 -0.67
C HIS A 220 1.87 -17.33 -0.76
N THR A 221 0.97 -17.50 0.22
CA THR A 221 -0.25 -16.69 0.33
C THR A 221 0.08 -15.21 0.46
N LYS A 222 1.01 -14.85 1.35
CA LYS A 222 1.46 -13.47 1.54
C LYS A 222 2.17 -12.89 0.31
N ALA A 223 2.97 -13.67 -0.40
CA ALA A 223 3.57 -13.23 -1.65
C ALA A 223 2.51 -12.98 -2.76
N THR A 224 1.46 -13.81 -2.79
CA THR A 224 0.31 -13.65 -3.70
C THR A 224 -0.50 -12.40 -3.35
N GLU A 225 -0.78 -12.16 -2.06
CA GLU A 225 -1.42 -10.94 -1.57
C GLU A 225 -0.62 -9.70 -2.00
N ALA A 226 0.72 -9.73 -1.86
CA ALA A 226 1.58 -8.64 -2.28
C ALA A 226 1.48 -8.34 -3.79
N TYR A 227 1.63 -9.38 -4.63
CA TYR A 227 1.52 -9.24 -6.08
C TYR A 227 0.16 -8.65 -6.51
N ASN A 228 -0.94 -9.13 -5.92
CA ASN A 228 -2.28 -8.62 -6.21
C ASN A 228 -2.46 -7.19 -5.72
N ALA A 229 -1.94 -6.85 -4.53
CA ALA A 229 -2.03 -5.50 -3.99
C ALA A 229 -1.31 -4.48 -4.90
N TYR A 230 -0.12 -4.79 -5.42
CA TYR A 230 0.55 -3.92 -6.39
C TYR A 230 -0.23 -3.79 -7.72
N LYS A 231 -0.90 -4.84 -8.19
CA LYS A 231 -1.76 -4.77 -9.39
C LYS A 231 -3.00 -3.91 -9.18
N ASP A 232 -3.66 -4.05 -8.04
CA ASP A 232 -4.77 -3.20 -7.63
C ASP A 232 -4.30 -1.73 -7.55
N GLY A 233 -3.14 -1.49 -6.92
CA GLY A 233 -2.52 -0.17 -6.82
C GLY A 233 -2.23 0.44 -8.19
N LYS A 234 -1.75 -0.35 -9.16
CA LYS A 234 -1.57 0.12 -10.54
C LYS A 234 -2.88 0.54 -11.20
N THR A 235 -3.94 -0.24 -11.00
CA THR A 235 -5.25 0.08 -11.60
C THR A 235 -5.74 1.45 -11.11
N LEU A 236 -5.60 1.73 -9.81
CA LEU A 236 -5.95 3.03 -9.22
C LEU A 236 -5.01 4.15 -9.68
N LEU A 237 -3.71 3.88 -9.76
CA LEU A 237 -2.71 4.83 -10.28
C LEU A 237 -2.99 5.21 -11.73
N ASP A 238 -3.28 4.25 -12.60
CA ASP A 238 -3.58 4.49 -14.02
C ASP A 238 -4.86 5.35 -14.16
N GLN A 239 -5.87 5.13 -13.31
CA GLN A 239 -7.07 5.99 -13.23
C GLN A 239 -6.74 7.41 -12.76
N ALA A 240 -5.88 7.55 -11.75
CA ALA A 240 -5.46 8.86 -11.25
C ALA A 240 -4.65 9.63 -12.31
N ILE A 241 -3.76 8.93 -13.03
CA ILE A 241 -3.01 9.47 -14.16
C ILE A 241 -3.96 9.95 -15.25
N ASP A 242 -4.91 9.12 -15.68
CA ASP A 242 -5.87 9.48 -16.73
C ASP A 242 -6.68 10.72 -16.33
N LYS A 243 -7.20 10.76 -15.09
CA LYS A 243 -7.88 11.95 -14.55
C LYS A 243 -6.97 13.17 -14.57
N ARG A 244 -5.73 13.05 -14.08
CA ARG A 244 -4.78 14.16 -14.04
C ARG A 244 -4.44 14.69 -15.44
N VAL A 245 -4.21 13.79 -16.40
CA VAL A 245 -3.85 14.12 -17.78
C VAL A 245 -5.01 14.78 -18.49
N ASN A 246 -6.25 14.38 -18.20
CA ASN A 246 -7.45 14.99 -18.77
C ASN A 246 -7.93 16.24 -17.99
N MET A 247 -7.38 16.49 -16.81
CA MET A 247 -7.72 17.66 -16.00
C MET A 247 -7.31 18.98 -16.68
N GLY A 248 -8.24 19.93 -16.72
CA GLY A 248 -7.99 21.31 -17.15
C GLY A 248 -6.99 22.05 -16.25
N TYR A 249 -6.58 23.24 -16.67
CA TYR A 249 -5.85 24.14 -15.78
C TYR A 249 -6.86 24.82 -14.85
N TYR A 250 -6.58 24.78 -13.54
CA TYR A 250 -7.31 25.53 -12.53
C TYR A 250 -6.32 26.39 -11.75
N PRO A 251 -6.64 27.66 -11.46
CA PRO A 251 -5.78 28.52 -10.66
C PRO A 251 -5.73 28.03 -9.21
N GLY A 252 -4.56 28.12 -8.57
CA GLY A 252 -4.46 27.98 -7.12
C GLY A 252 -4.91 29.26 -6.39
N ARG A 253 -5.24 29.15 -5.10
CA ARG A 253 -5.67 30.31 -4.25
C ARG A 253 -4.72 31.52 -4.29
N ASN A 254 -3.44 31.27 -4.53
CA ASN A 254 -2.38 32.28 -4.55
C ASN A 254 -1.92 32.67 -5.97
N ASP A 255 -2.62 32.21 -7.00
CA ASP A 255 -2.26 32.53 -8.39
C ASP A 255 -2.87 33.87 -8.82
N THR A 256 -2.14 34.59 -9.67
CA THR A 256 -2.63 35.83 -10.29
C THR A 256 -3.15 35.49 -11.68
N VAL A 257 -4.46 35.62 -11.90
CA VAL A 257 -5.09 35.39 -13.20
C VAL A 257 -5.42 36.73 -13.84
N VAL A 258 -4.98 36.94 -15.07
CA VAL A 258 -5.33 38.11 -15.87
C VAL A 258 -6.55 37.76 -16.71
N VAL A 259 -7.65 38.47 -16.49
CA VAL A 259 -8.91 38.30 -17.24
C VAL A 259 -9.26 39.57 -18.00
N ALA A 260 -10.01 39.43 -19.09
CA ALA A 260 -10.50 40.59 -19.83
C ALA A 260 -11.49 41.40 -18.96
N ALA A 261 -11.54 42.72 -19.18
CA ALA A 261 -12.35 43.63 -18.36
C ALA A 261 -13.88 43.37 -18.45
N ASP A 262 -14.32 42.67 -19.49
CA ASP A 262 -15.71 42.28 -19.76
C ASP A 262 -15.96 40.78 -19.52
N SER A 263 -15.01 40.08 -18.90
CA SER A 263 -15.14 38.65 -18.61
C SER A 263 -16.09 38.39 -17.44
N ASP A 264 -16.89 37.35 -17.57
CA ASP A 264 -17.69 36.71 -16.52
C ASP A 264 -16.87 35.72 -15.66
N TYR A 265 -15.53 35.73 -15.78
CA TYR A 265 -14.65 34.82 -15.04
C TYR A 265 -14.68 35.11 -13.55
N ASN A 266 -15.13 34.11 -12.78
CA ASN A 266 -15.06 34.13 -11.33
C ASN A 266 -13.86 33.32 -10.85
N PHE A 267 -12.82 34.00 -10.37
CA PHE A 267 -11.60 33.37 -9.86
C PHE A 267 -11.88 32.38 -8.73
N GLN A 268 -12.79 32.73 -7.83
CA GLN A 268 -13.12 31.88 -6.68
C GLN A 268 -13.78 30.58 -7.14
N ASP A 269 -14.74 30.65 -8.07
CA ASP A 269 -15.41 29.46 -8.62
C ASP A 269 -14.42 28.54 -9.36
N GLU A 270 -13.45 29.10 -10.08
CA GLU A 270 -12.43 28.30 -10.79
C GLU A 270 -11.41 27.66 -9.83
N VAL A 271 -11.07 28.32 -8.72
CA VAL A 271 -10.29 27.71 -7.64
C VAL A 271 -11.06 26.54 -7.02
N GLU A 272 -12.35 26.71 -6.74
CA GLU A 272 -13.20 25.66 -6.14
C GLU A 272 -13.36 24.44 -7.07
N LYS A 273 -13.56 24.66 -8.38
CA LYS A 273 -13.54 23.58 -9.38
C LYS A 273 -12.21 22.84 -9.39
N GLY A 274 -11.11 23.58 -9.26
CA GLY A 274 -9.77 23.01 -9.17
C GLY A 274 -9.58 22.14 -7.93
N GLU A 275 -10.02 22.61 -6.78
CA GLU A 275 -9.96 21.86 -5.52
C GLU A 275 -10.76 20.56 -5.59
N ALA A 276 -11.97 20.60 -6.16
CA ALA A 276 -12.78 19.42 -6.39
C ALA A 276 -12.10 18.42 -7.35
N ALA A 277 -11.56 18.91 -8.48
CA ALA A 277 -10.86 18.05 -9.44
C ALA A 277 -9.60 17.39 -8.85
N TRP A 278 -8.83 18.14 -8.05
CA TRP A 278 -7.68 17.60 -7.33
C TRP A 278 -8.07 16.62 -6.22
N ALA A 279 -9.23 16.81 -5.57
CA ALA A 279 -9.70 15.88 -4.55
C ALA A 279 -9.92 14.47 -5.11
N GLU A 280 -10.49 14.34 -6.30
CA GLU A 280 -10.67 13.04 -6.97
C GLU A 280 -9.33 12.38 -7.34
N VAL A 281 -8.37 13.16 -7.84
CA VAL A 281 -7.03 12.64 -8.16
C VAL A 281 -6.33 12.17 -6.88
N ASN A 282 -6.36 12.98 -5.83
CA ASN A 282 -5.70 12.66 -4.56
C ASN A 282 -6.34 11.46 -3.85
N ASP A 283 -7.66 11.29 -3.97
CA ASP A 283 -8.37 10.11 -3.46
C ASP A 283 -7.88 8.83 -4.13
N LEU A 284 -7.83 8.80 -5.47
CA LEU A 284 -7.30 7.64 -6.20
C LEU A 284 -5.82 7.38 -5.88
N MET A 285 -5.01 8.43 -5.75
CA MET A 285 -3.58 8.29 -5.39
C MET A 285 -3.41 7.76 -3.97
N ALA A 286 -4.23 8.20 -3.02
CA ALA A 286 -4.20 7.70 -1.64
C ALA A 286 -4.67 6.25 -1.57
N GLN A 287 -5.70 5.86 -2.32
CA GLN A 287 -6.12 4.46 -2.42
C GLN A 287 -5.05 3.58 -3.08
N ALA A 288 -4.36 4.09 -4.12
CA ALA A 288 -3.22 3.40 -4.73
C ALA A 288 -2.08 3.20 -3.72
N ASP A 289 -1.78 4.20 -2.89
CA ASP A 289 -0.79 4.09 -1.82
C ASP A 289 -1.18 3.04 -0.78
N VAL A 290 -2.45 3.00 -0.34
CA VAL A 290 -2.94 1.96 0.58
C VAL A 290 -2.66 0.57 0.03
N LYS A 291 -2.96 0.36 -1.26
CA LYS A 291 -2.68 -0.92 -1.93
C LYS A 291 -1.19 -1.23 -1.99
N ASN A 292 -0.35 -0.25 -2.28
CA ASN A 292 1.10 -0.44 -2.27
C ASN A 292 1.63 -0.76 -0.86
N LYS A 293 1.10 -0.11 0.19
CA LYS A 293 1.49 -0.38 1.59
C LYS A 293 0.98 -1.71 2.10
N ALA A 294 -0.19 -2.17 1.65
CA ALA A 294 -0.66 -3.52 1.89
C ALA A 294 0.28 -4.55 1.22
N GLY A 295 0.77 -4.25 0.00
CA GLY A 295 1.78 -5.06 -0.67
C GLY A 295 3.11 -5.13 0.10
N ASP A 296 3.61 -3.97 0.54
CA ASP A 296 4.84 -3.88 1.33
C ASP A 296 4.71 -4.67 2.65
N GLN A 297 3.56 -4.57 3.33
CA GLN A 297 3.27 -5.31 4.56
C GLN A 297 3.21 -6.82 4.31
N ALA A 298 2.52 -7.27 3.27
CA ALA A 298 2.43 -8.69 2.93
C ALA A 298 3.82 -9.27 2.58
N LEU A 299 4.68 -8.50 1.91
CA LEU A 299 6.08 -8.88 1.72
C LEU A 299 6.85 -8.99 3.04
N ALA A 300 6.64 -8.06 3.97
CA ALA A 300 7.30 -8.10 5.28
C ALA A 300 6.87 -9.33 6.10
N ASP A 301 5.58 -9.67 6.09
CA ASP A 301 5.03 -10.86 6.74
C ASP A 301 5.60 -12.14 6.12
N MET A 302 5.67 -12.21 4.79
CA MET A 302 6.30 -13.32 4.07
C MET A 302 7.78 -13.49 4.42
N MET A 303 8.53 -12.39 4.52
CA MET A 303 9.94 -12.44 4.95
C MET A 303 10.05 -12.95 6.39
N ALA A 304 9.17 -12.52 7.29
CA ALA A 304 9.17 -12.98 8.67
C ALA A 304 8.82 -14.47 8.81
N LEU A 305 7.89 -14.99 8.00
CA LEU A 305 7.55 -16.42 7.94
C LEU A 305 8.68 -17.27 7.38
N THR A 306 9.37 -16.80 6.34
CA THR A 306 10.40 -17.59 5.64
C THR A 306 11.79 -17.54 6.26
N THR A 307 12.09 -16.47 7.00
CA THR A 307 13.41 -16.27 7.63
C THR A 307 13.40 -16.36 9.15
N GLY A 308 12.20 -16.31 9.74
CA GLY A 308 12.02 -16.33 11.18
C GLY A 308 12.18 -17.70 11.81
N SER A 309 12.55 -17.70 13.08
CA SER A 309 12.62 -18.90 13.92
C SER A 309 11.68 -18.77 15.12
N ASP A 310 11.06 -19.86 15.53
CA ASP A 310 10.19 -19.91 16.72
C ASP A 310 10.98 -19.68 18.01
N ASN A 311 12.27 -20.00 17.96
CA ASN A 311 13.18 -19.91 19.09
C ASN A 311 14.21 -18.79 18.88
N PRO A 312 14.62 -18.10 19.96
CA PRO A 312 15.70 -17.14 19.88
C PRO A 312 16.99 -17.82 19.42
N PRO A 313 17.84 -17.13 18.64
CA PRO A 313 19.15 -17.64 18.26
C PRO A 313 19.96 -18.13 19.47
N PRO A 314 20.77 -19.19 19.30
CA PRO A 314 21.61 -19.70 20.38
C PRO A 314 22.50 -18.61 20.98
N ASN A 315 22.55 -18.54 22.32
CA ASN A 315 23.29 -17.55 23.10
C ASN A 315 22.77 -16.11 23.04
N LEU A 316 21.65 -15.82 22.35
CA LEU A 316 21.03 -14.49 22.40
C LEU A 316 20.57 -14.14 23.83
N LEU A 317 19.97 -15.11 24.51
CA LEU A 317 19.52 -15.00 25.89
C LEU A 317 20.39 -15.87 26.79
N LYS A 318 20.76 -15.36 27.97
CA LYS A 318 21.42 -16.17 29.01
C LYS A 318 20.45 -17.28 29.46
N LYS A 319 20.99 -18.34 30.06
CA LYS A 319 20.17 -19.44 30.58
C LYS A 319 19.10 -18.90 31.55
N ASN A 320 17.84 -19.21 31.29
CA ASN A 320 16.64 -18.75 32.02
C ASN A 320 16.38 -17.22 31.94
N GLN A 321 17.00 -16.51 31.00
CA GLN A 321 16.70 -15.11 30.74
C GLN A 321 15.53 -15.04 29.74
N GLU A 322 14.51 -14.26 30.08
CA GLU A 322 13.37 -14.01 29.19
C GLU A 322 13.63 -12.81 28.28
N PRO A 323 13.04 -12.80 27.06
CA PRO A 323 13.06 -11.63 26.20
C PRO A 323 12.21 -10.50 26.79
N VAL A 324 12.54 -9.26 26.43
CA VAL A 324 11.81 -8.06 26.88
C VAL A 324 10.97 -7.53 25.72
N GLU A 325 9.71 -7.22 26.01
CA GLU A 325 8.81 -6.54 25.07
C GLU A 325 9.06 -5.04 25.10
N ILE A 326 9.23 -4.45 23.93
CA ILE A 326 9.33 -3.00 23.72
C ILE A 326 8.35 -2.58 22.62
N ASN A 327 7.92 -1.32 22.65
CA ASN A 327 7.07 -0.76 21.62
C ASN A 327 7.88 0.12 20.66
N ILE A 328 7.66 -0.08 19.36
CA ILE A 328 8.18 0.76 18.28
C ILE A 328 6.96 1.32 17.54
N GLY A 329 6.58 2.55 17.87
CA GLY A 329 5.25 3.07 17.52
C GLY A 329 4.16 2.21 18.17
N ASP A 330 3.16 1.82 17.38
CA ASP A 330 2.05 0.97 17.84
C ASP A 330 2.36 -0.55 17.74
N GLN A 331 3.59 -0.94 17.35
CA GLN A 331 4.01 -2.34 17.22
C GLN A 331 4.81 -2.81 18.43
N THR A 332 4.46 -3.98 18.97
CA THR A 332 5.22 -4.64 20.04
C THR A 332 6.21 -5.64 19.45
N VAL A 333 7.48 -5.52 19.84
CA VAL A 333 8.55 -6.46 19.47
C VAL A 333 9.24 -7.03 20.71
N LYS A 334 9.86 -8.20 20.56
CA LYS A 334 10.69 -8.83 21.59
C LYS A 334 12.16 -8.70 21.27
N VAL A 335 12.95 -8.25 22.24
CA VAL A 335 14.40 -8.09 22.12
C VAL A 335 15.12 -8.71 23.31
N SER A 336 16.44 -8.84 23.23
CA SER A 336 17.25 -9.19 24.39
C SER A 336 17.28 -8.03 25.40
N PRO A 337 17.43 -8.30 26.72
CA PRO A 337 17.33 -7.25 27.74
C PRO A 337 18.36 -6.10 27.61
N ASP A 338 19.54 -6.38 27.09
CA ASP A 338 20.58 -5.38 26.80
C ASP A 338 20.18 -4.43 25.66
N ILE A 339 19.49 -4.95 24.63
CA ILE A 339 18.94 -4.11 23.55
C ILE A 339 17.77 -3.27 24.05
N ALA A 340 16.89 -3.82 24.90
CA ALA A 340 15.82 -3.04 25.53
C ALA A 340 16.38 -1.90 26.40
N GLU A 341 17.42 -2.16 27.19
CA GLU A 341 18.09 -1.14 28.00
C GLU A 341 18.72 -0.05 27.10
N ALA A 342 19.42 -0.43 26.04
CA ALA A 342 20.01 0.51 25.09
C ALA A 342 18.97 1.36 24.35
N TYR A 343 17.84 0.75 23.93
CA TYR A 343 16.73 1.46 23.29
C TYR A 343 16.10 2.49 24.22
N ASN A 344 15.82 2.11 25.47
CA ASN A 344 15.24 3.00 26.47
C ASN A 344 16.21 4.11 26.90
N ALA A 345 17.50 3.81 27.01
CA ALA A 345 18.53 4.80 27.34
C ALA A 345 18.72 5.84 26.22
N ALA A 346 18.41 5.48 24.98
CA ALA A 346 18.45 6.36 23.81
C ALA A 346 17.08 7.01 23.50
N ASP A 347 16.12 6.96 24.43
CA ASP A 347 14.77 7.52 24.26
C ASP A 347 14.07 7.04 22.98
N GLY A 348 14.19 5.73 22.68
CA GLY A 348 13.60 5.13 21.47
C GLY A 348 14.51 5.11 20.24
N GLY A 349 15.82 5.28 20.41
CA GLY A 349 16.80 5.27 19.32
C GLY A 349 16.85 3.95 18.54
N ILE A 350 16.55 4.01 17.23
CA ILE A 350 16.58 2.86 16.29
C ILE A 350 17.98 2.23 16.16
N ASP A 351 19.03 2.97 16.53
CA ASP A 351 20.42 2.51 16.52
C ASP A 351 20.61 1.22 17.32
N ALA A 352 20.02 1.16 18.52
CA ALA A 352 20.05 -0.02 19.38
C ALA A 352 19.46 -1.23 18.65
N LEU A 353 18.29 -1.05 18.02
CA LEU A 353 17.59 -2.11 17.29
C LEU A 353 18.38 -2.59 16.07
N SER A 354 18.95 -1.66 15.31
CA SER A 354 19.76 -2.00 14.13
C SER A 354 21.04 -2.78 14.46
N SER A 355 21.50 -2.68 15.71
CA SER A 355 22.66 -3.41 16.23
C SER A 355 22.32 -4.75 16.89
N ALA A 356 21.03 -5.05 17.07
CA ALA A 356 20.58 -6.30 17.66
C ALA A 356 21.03 -7.51 16.82
N THR A 357 21.18 -8.66 17.46
CA THR A 357 21.44 -9.91 16.71
C THR A 357 20.16 -10.46 16.09
N SER A 358 19.04 -10.36 16.80
CA SER A 358 17.72 -10.75 16.31
C SER A 358 16.66 -10.02 17.11
N ILE A 359 15.51 -9.80 16.48
CA ILE A 359 14.32 -9.19 17.07
C ILE A 359 13.16 -10.14 16.75
N ALA A 360 12.32 -10.43 17.74
CA ALA A 360 11.11 -11.20 17.52
C ALA A 360 9.95 -10.28 17.17
N VAL A 361 9.26 -10.60 16.08
CA VAL A 361 8.06 -9.92 15.59
C VAL A 361 6.86 -10.86 15.58
N GLN A 362 5.66 -10.31 15.63
CA GLN A 362 4.43 -11.07 15.52
C GLN A 362 4.10 -11.37 14.05
N VAL A 363 3.72 -12.60 13.74
CA VAL A 363 3.19 -12.99 12.42
C VAL A 363 1.90 -13.79 12.60
N ASN A 364 1.01 -13.70 11.63
CA ASN A 364 -0.21 -14.50 11.59
C ASN A 364 0.04 -15.78 10.80
N VAL A 365 -0.24 -16.92 11.42
CA VAL A 365 -0.01 -18.27 10.87
C VAL A 365 -1.35 -19.00 10.77
N THR A 366 -1.66 -19.49 9.58
CA THR A 366 -2.89 -20.26 9.29
C THR A 366 -2.65 -21.72 9.65
N GLN A 367 -3.34 -22.18 10.69
CA GLN A 367 -3.25 -23.56 11.14
C GLN A 367 -3.94 -24.51 10.13
N PRO A 368 -3.64 -25.82 10.15
CA PRO A 368 -4.26 -26.79 9.24
C PRO A 368 -5.80 -26.89 9.34
N ASP A 369 -6.40 -26.43 10.45
CA ASP A 369 -7.85 -26.36 10.64
C ASP A 369 -8.50 -25.07 10.08
N GLY A 370 -7.69 -24.20 9.47
CA GLY A 370 -8.10 -22.89 8.93
C GLY A 370 -8.17 -21.77 9.96
N SER A 371 -7.86 -22.02 11.25
CA SER A 371 -7.76 -20.97 12.26
C SER A 371 -6.47 -20.17 12.10
N VAL A 372 -6.51 -18.86 12.35
CA VAL A 372 -5.32 -18.00 12.33
C VAL A 372 -4.83 -17.78 13.76
N ARG A 373 -3.53 -17.98 13.99
CA ARG A 373 -2.86 -17.70 15.27
C ARG A 373 -1.74 -16.70 15.09
N THR A 374 -1.60 -15.79 16.05
CA THR A 374 -0.46 -14.88 16.10
C THR A 374 0.70 -15.54 16.84
N GLU A 375 1.84 -15.65 16.18
CA GLU A 375 3.05 -16.30 16.68
C GLU A 375 4.23 -15.33 16.67
N TRP A 376 5.22 -15.57 17.54
CA TRP A 376 6.45 -14.79 17.58
C TRP A 376 7.52 -15.45 16.71
N ARG A 377 8.13 -14.69 15.80
CA ARG A 377 9.24 -15.15 14.96
C ARG A 377 10.45 -14.27 15.16
N TRP A 378 11.55 -14.90 15.58
CA TRP A 378 12.86 -14.28 15.71
C TRP A 378 13.49 -14.12 14.34
N VAL A 379 13.56 -12.88 13.88
CA VAL A 379 14.05 -12.51 12.54
C VAL A 379 15.31 -11.66 12.65
N GLU A 380 15.97 -11.45 11.52
CA GLU A 380 17.03 -10.44 11.43
C GLU A 380 16.45 -9.04 11.74
N PRO A 381 17.21 -8.15 12.41
CA PRO A 381 16.69 -6.83 12.80
C PRO A 381 16.15 -6.01 11.64
N GLN A 382 16.67 -6.20 10.43
CA GLN A 382 16.23 -5.47 9.24
C GLN A 382 14.82 -5.90 8.80
N VAL A 383 14.50 -7.20 8.88
CA VAL A 383 13.15 -7.71 8.60
C VAL A 383 12.18 -7.16 9.64
N ALA A 384 12.57 -7.15 10.93
CA ALA A 384 11.76 -6.58 11.98
C ALA A 384 11.48 -5.08 11.77
N LEU A 385 12.52 -4.29 11.48
CA LEU A 385 12.39 -2.86 11.21
C LEU A 385 11.56 -2.58 9.96
N PHE A 386 11.75 -3.36 8.88
CA PHE A 386 10.95 -3.25 7.67
C PHE A 386 9.47 -3.50 7.97
N LYS A 387 9.14 -4.59 8.67
CA LYS A 387 7.76 -4.91 9.07
C LYS A 387 7.13 -3.81 9.91
N THR A 388 7.83 -3.33 10.93
CA THR A 388 7.32 -2.23 11.77
C THR A 388 7.09 -0.95 10.96
N GLN A 389 7.99 -0.64 10.01
CA GLN A 389 7.84 0.52 9.13
C GLN A 389 6.61 0.38 8.23
N THR A 390 6.39 -0.80 7.62
CA THR A 390 5.27 -1.04 6.71
C THR A 390 3.93 -1.05 7.44
N ASP A 391 3.87 -1.63 8.64
CA ASP A 391 2.65 -1.65 9.47
C ASP A 391 2.21 -0.22 9.81
N GLY A 392 3.15 0.61 10.28
CA GLY A 392 2.87 2.02 10.52
C GLY A 392 2.46 2.73 9.23
N ALA A 393 3.21 2.54 8.14
CA ALA A 393 2.98 3.22 6.85
C ALA A 393 1.59 2.95 6.29
N LEU A 394 1.11 1.71 6.38
CA LEU A 394 -0.23 1.35 5.97
C LEU A 394 -1.30 2.10 6.77
N GLN A 395 -1.21 2.13 8.11
CA GLN A 395 -2.19 2.83 8.94
C GLN A 395 -2.31 4.32 8.60
N LEU A 396 -1.16 4.97 8.35
CA LEU A 396 -1.16 6.38 7.94
C LEU A 396 -1.75 6.55 6.53
N SER A 397 -1.43 5.65 5.60
CA SER A 397 -1.97 5.66 4.25
C SER A 397 -3.49 5.47 4.25
N GLU A 398 -4.02 4.55 5.06
CA GLU A 398 -5.45 4.33 5.24
C GLU A 398 -6.16 5.57 5.83
N ALA A 399 -5.51 6.25 6.79
CA ALA A 399 -6.04 7.49 7.34
C ALA A 399 -6.10 8.61 6.29
N TYR A 400 -5.06 8.74 5.44
CA TYR A 400 -5.07 9.70 4.34
C TYR A 400 -6.08 9.34 3.25
N SER A 401 -6.19 8.06 2.88
CA SER A 401 -7.21 7.59 1.94
C SER A 401 -8.60 7.91 2.46
N SER A 402 -8.89 7.61 3.73
CA SER A 402 -10.16 8.00 4.37
C SER A 402 -10.37 9.52 4.31
N TYR A 403 -9.36 10.32 4.66
CA TYR A 403 -9.45 11.78 4.57
C TYR A 403 -9.79 12.26 3.14
N TYR A 404 -9.09 11.76 2.11
CA TYR A 404 -9.33 12.17 0.73
C TYR A 404 -10.66 11.69 0.17
N SER A 405 -11.08 10.46 0.50
CA SER A 405 -12.41 9.96 0.10
C SER A 405 -13.54 10.76 0.76
N GLN A 406 -13.38 11.16 2.02
CA GLN A 406 -14.36 12.01 2.70
C GLN A 406 -14.32 13.45 2.17
N LYS A 407 -13.15 13.95 1.79
CA LYS A 407 -12.97 15.27 1.19
C LYS A 407 -13.58 15.37 -0.21
N SER A 408 -13.42 14.34 -1.03
CA SER A 408 -14.09 14.27 -2.34
C SER A 408 -15.61 14.20 -2.15
N GLY A 409 -16.10 13.42 -1.18
CA GLY A 409 -17.52 13.38 -0.80
C GLY A 409 -18.07 14.71 -0.25
N LYS A 410 -17.24 15.53 0.41
CA LYS A 410 -17.63 16.89 0.85
C LYS A 410 -18.00 17.80 -0.31
N ALA A 411 -17.51 17.58 -1.53
CA ALA A 411 -17.90 18.39 -2.68
C ALA A 411 -19.41 18.39 -2.93
N ASP A 412 -20.09 17.26 -2.70
CA ASP A 412 -21.55 17.18 -2.83
C ASP A 412 -22.27 18.02 -1.77
N TYR A 413 -21.73 18.06 -0.55
CA TYR A 413 -22.20 18.97 0.51
C TYR A 413 -22.01 20.42 0.11
N ASP A 414 -20.81 20.79 -0.36
CA ASP A 414 -20.46 22.18 -0.70
C ASP A 414 -21.27 22.68 -1.90
N VAL A 415 -21.52 21.83 -2.89
CA VAL A 415 -22.44 22.13 -4.01
C VAL A 415 -23.84 22.43 -3.48
N LEU A 416 -24.35 21.60 -2.57
CA LEU A 416 -25.70 21.75 -2.03
C LEU A 416 -25.81 22.96 -1.08
N GLU A 417 -24.77 23.24 -0.30
CA GLU A 417 -24.63 24.45 0.51
C GLU A 417 -24.63 25.71 -0.37
N ASN A 418 -23.83 25.73 -1.44
CA ASN A 418 -23.79 26.85 -2.37
C ASN A 418 -25.13 27.05 -3.08
N GLN A 419 -25.79 25.97 -3.52
CA GLN A 419 -27.15 26.05 -4.07
C GLN A 419 -28.15 26.64 -3.06
N THR A 420 -28.03 26.25 -1.79
CA THR A 420 -28.87 26.77 -0.69
C THR A 420 -28.66 28.27 -0.49
N ILE A 421 -27.39 28.69 -0.40
CA ILE A 421 -27.01 30.10 -0.21
C ILE A 421 -27.47 30.94 -1.41
N GLU A 422 -27.26 30.45 -2.64
CA GLU A 422 -27.58 31.21 -3.84
C GLU A 422 -29.09 31.32 -4.06
N GLN A 423 -29.85 30.25 -3.79
CA GLN A 423 -31.30 30.32 -3.77
C GLN A 423 -31.79 31.36 -2.75
N GLN A 424 -31.18 31.42 -1.57
CA GLN A 424 -31.53 32.42 -0.57
C GLN A 424 -31.13 33.83 -0.98
N ARG A 425 -29.98 33.99 -1.65
CA ARG A 425 -29.52 35.27 -2.20
C ARG A 425 -30.48 35.80 -3.25
N GLN A 426 -31.02 34.94 -4.11
CA GLN A 426 -32.04 35.33 -5.10
C GLN A 426 -33.37 35.73 -4.45
N ARG A 427 -33.77 35.04 -3.37
CA ARG A 427 -35.03 35.32 -2.65
C ARG A 427 -34.96 36.60 -1.82
N ALA A 428 -33.85 36.81 -1.14
CA ALA A 428 -33.67 37.89 -0.18
C ALA A 428 -32.28 38.54 -0.35
N PRO A 429 -32.01 39.23 -1.47
CA PRO A 429 -30.69 39.77 -1.79
C PRO A 429 -30.17 40.75 -0.75
N HIS A 430 -31.07 41.51 -0.09
CA HIS A 430 -30.74 42.43 1.00
C HIS A 430 -30.10 41.74 2.23
N GLN A 431 -30.31 40.44 2.42
CA GLN A 431 -29.64 39.69 3.49
C GLN A 431 -28.15 39.48 3.19
N PHE A 432 -27.70 39.60 1.94
CA PHE A 432 -26.30 39.40 1.58
C PHE A 432 -25.59 40.71 1.24
N ASP A 433 -26.16 41.84 1.67
CA ASP A 433 -25.50 43.14 1.55
C ASP A 433 -24.22 43.15 2.42
N PRO A 434 -23.03 43.43 1.85
CA PRO A 434 -21.77 43.49 2.59
C PRO A 434 -21.83 44.45 3.80
N ASP A 435 -22.57 45.53 3.67
CA ASP A 435 -22.73 46.54 4.72
C ASP A 435 -23.84 46.18 5.73
N GLY A 436 -24.55 45.08 5.51
CA GLY A 436 -25.64 44.61 6.36
C GLY A 436 -26.99 45.26 6.02
N PHE A 437 -28.01 44.96 6.81
CA PHE A 437 -29.37 45.47 6.60
C PHE A 437 -30.04 45.88 7.91
N THR A 438 -31.11 46.68 7.81
CA THR A 438 -31.99 46.99 8.94
C THR A 438 -33.20 46.09 8.88
N ASP A 439 -33.45 45.34 9.96
CA ASP A 439 -34.59 44.44 10.02
C ASP A 439 -35.93 45.18 10.23
N ALA A 440 -37.04 44.44 10.15
CA ALA A 440 -38.39 45.01 10.35
C ALA A 440 -38.61 45.60 11.75
N GLY A 441 -37.76 45.29 12.72
CA GLY A 441 -37.76 45.87 14.06
C GLY A 441 -36.89 47.14 14.20
N GLY A 442 -36.32 47.63 13.10
CA GLY A 442 -35.46 48.81 13.09
C GLY A 442 -34.04 48.55 13.62
N LYS A 443 -33.62 47.28 13.78
CA LYS A 443 -32.28 46.94 14.27
C LYS A 443 -31.34 46.66 13.11
N PHE A 444 -30.19 47.31 13.12
CA PHE A 444 -29.14 47.12 12.14
C PHE A 444 -28.32 45.85 12.43
N SER A 445 -28.11 45.00 11.43
CA SER A 445 -27.39 43.73 11.56
C SER A 445 -25.89 43.87 11.80
N GLY A 446 -25.29 45.00 11.39
CA GLY A 446 -23.84 45.10 11.20
C GLY A 446 -23.38 44.42 9.92
N LYS A 447 -22.09 44.50 9.61
CA LYS A 447 -21.53 43.97 8.35
C LYS A 447 -21.72 42.47 8.22
N PHE A 448 -21.96 42.02 6.99
CA PHE A 448 -22.00 40.59 6.65
C PHE A 448 -20.66 39.93 6.98
N ARG A 449 -20.70 38.72 7.56
CA ARG A 449 -19.50 37.94 7.93
C ARG A 449 -19.40 36.64 7.14
N SER A 450 -20.45 35.82 7.17
CA SER A 450 -20.50 34.55 6.46
C SER A 450 -21.94 34.06 6.30
N ALA A 451 -22.13 33.13 5.37
CA ALA A 451 -23.35 32.32 5.26
C ALA A 451 -22.89 30.87 5.11
N GLU A 452 -23.43 29.97 5.94
CA GLU A 452 -23.06 28.56 5.97
C GLU A 452 -24.28 27.71 6.34
N VAL A 453 -24.41 26.52 5.78
CA VAL A 453 -25.39 25.52 6.20
C VAL A 453 -24.77 24.70 7.32
N ILE A 454 -25.49 24.57 8.43
CA ILE A 454 -25.11 23.76 9.58
C ILE A 454 -26.19 22.74 9.88
N GLN A 455 -25.81 21.62 10.47
CA GLN A 455 -26.76 20.70 11.08
C GLN A 455 -26.97 21.07 12.56
N ASN A 456 -28.22 21.26 12.97
CA ASN A 456 -28.58 21.56 14.36
C ASN A 456 -28.58 20.28 15.23
N ALA A 457 -28.81 20.44 16.53
CA ALA A 457 -28.83 19.33 17.48
C ALA A 457 -29.94 18.29 17.20
N ASP A 458 -31.00 18.69 16.48
CA ASP A 458 -32.12 17.83 16.10
C ASP A 458 -31.86 17.12 14.75
N GLY A 459 -30.70 17.35 14.13
CA GLY A 459 -30.29 16.73 12.88
C GLY A 459 -30.85 17.40 11.62
N GLN A 460 -31.46 18.57 11.76
CA GLN A 460 -31.99 19.38 10.66
C GLN A 460 -30.92 20.36 10.14
N PHE A 461 -30.87 20.56 8.83
CA PHE A 461 -30.04 21.56 8.19
C PHE A 461 -30.67 22.95 8.27
N VAL A 462 -29.83 23.93 8.63
CA VAL A 462 -30.19 25.32 8.84
C VAL A 462 -29.13 26.18 8.15
N LEU A 463 -29.55 27.12 7.31
CA LEU A 463 -28.68 28.16 6.78
C LEU A 463 -28.51 29.23 7.84
N GLU A 464 -27.28 29.37 8.32
CA GLU A 464 -26.87 30.38 9.28
C GLU A 464 -26.16 31.53 8.55
N ILE A 465 -26.75 32.73 8.60
CA ILE A 465 -26.15 33.95 8.05
C ILE A 465 -25.68 34.82 9.21
N LYS A 466 -24.37 34.99 9.33
CA LYS A 466 -23.71 35.73 10.42
C LYS A 466 -23.37 37.15 10.01
N TYR A 467 -23.71 38.08 10.89
CA TYR A 467 -23.32 39.49 10.84
C TYR A 467 -22.62 39.87 12.15
N GLU A 468 -22.06 41.07 12.23
CA GLU A 468 -21.39 41.56 13.45
C GLU A 468 -22.27 41.54 14.70
N HIS A 469 -23.57 41.86 14.57
CA HIS A 469 -24.47 42.03 15.72
C HIS A 469 -25.67 41.06 15.71
N LYS A 470 -25.75 40.19 14.71
CA LYS A 470 -26.91 39.32 14.50
C LYS A 470 -26.53 38.05 13.78
N THR A 471 -27.26 36.98 14.08
CA THR A 471 -27.27 35.75 13.30
C THR A 471 -28.68 35.48 12.85
N LEU A 472 -28.87 35.26 11.55
CA LEU A 472 -30.11 34.72 11.00
C LEU A 472 -29.97 33.21 10.88
N LYS A 473 -31.04 32.49 11.18
CA LYS A 473 -31.15 31.05 10.98
C LYS A 473 -32.38 30.79 10.12
N ILE A 474 -32.21 30.07 9.03
CA ILE A 474 -33.26 29.74 8.07
C ILE A 474 -33.29 28.22 7.96
N ASP A 475 -34.40 27.61 8.33
CA ASP A 475 -34.54 26.15 8.28
C ASP A 475 -34.56 25.69 6.82
N ILE A 476 -33.64 24.81 6.48
CA ILE A 476 -33.50 24.23 5.13
C ILE A 476 -34.22 22.89 5.06
N THR A 477 -34.14 22.11 6.13
CA THR A 477 -34.94 20.91 6.33
C THR A 477 -35.74 21.03 7.61
N ALA A 478 -36.94 20.47 7.62
CA ALA A 478 -37.73 20.26 8.82
C ALA A 478 -38.29 18.84 8.85
N ASP A 479 -38.79 18.44 10.03
CA ASP A 479 -39.62 17.24 10.15
C ASP A 479 -40.81 17.35 9.18
N PRO A 480 -41.03 16.38 8.28
CA PRO A 480 -42.16 16.38 7.36
C PRO A 480 -43.52 16.55 8.03
N ASP A 481 -43.65 16.18 9.31
CA ASP A 481 -44.88 16.27 10.10
C ASP A 481 -44.98 17.56 10.96
N ASP A 482 -43.94 18.38 11.02
CA ASP A 482 -43.97 19.65 11.76
C ASP A 482 -44.84 20.68 11.04
N LYS A 483 -46.06 20.89 11.55
CA LYS A 483 -47.03 21.84 10.99
C LYS A 483 -46.61 23.32 11.12
N ASN A 484 -45.60 23.61 11.94
CA ASN A 484 -45.10 24.97 12.14
C ASN A 484 -43.93 25.30 11.20
N ALA A 485 -43.32 24.29 10.58
CA ALA A 485 -42.26 24.48 9.59
C ALA A 485 -42.83 24.88 8.23
N SER A 486 -42.04 25.60 7.44
CA SER A 486 -42.44 25.98 6.08
C SER A 486 -42.61 24.75 5.19
N ASP A 487 -43.58 24.79 4.26
CA ASP A 487 -43.77 23.71 3.28
C ASP A 487 -42.51 23.44 2.45
N GLU A 488 -41.65 24.45 2.30
CA GLU A 488 -40.40 24.34 1.57
C GLU A 488 -39.31 23.60 2.35
N ALA A 489 -39.18 23.85 3.66
CA ALA A 489 -38.29 23.07 4.53
C ALA A 489 -38.80 21.63 4.74
N ARG A 490 -40.12 21.42 4.69
CA ARG A 490 -40.73 20.09 4.81
C ARG A 490 -40.60 19.29 3.51
N ASN A 491 -41.00 19.87 2.38
CA ASN A 491 -41.25 19.13 1.14
C ASN A 491 -40.56 19.72 -0.09
N GLY A 492 -39.81 20.82 0.04
CA GLY A 492 -39.14 21.47 -1.08
C GLY A 492 -38.04 20.61 -1.71
N PRO A 493 -37.68 20.86 -2.99
CA PRO A 493 -36.63 20.11 -3.67
C PRO A 493 -35.28 20.14 -2.95
N LEU A 494 -34.88 21.31 -2.43
CA LEU A 494 -33.64 21.47 -1.67
C LEU A 494 -33.67 20.64 -0.37
N ALA A 495 -34.80 20.62 0.33
CA ALA A 495 -34.98 19.81 1.54
C ALA A 495 -34.90 18.31 1.25
N GLN A 496 -35.38 17.86 0.08
CA GLN A 496 -35.24 16.47 -0.36
C GLN A 496 -33.78 16.11 -0.63
N GLN A 497 -33.05 16.96 -1.37
CA GLN A 497 -31.63 16.76 -1.66
C GLN A 497 -30.79 16.68 -0.37
N TRP A 498 -31.03 17.55 0.61
CA TRP A 498 -30.33 17.50 1.91
C TRP A 498 -30.61 16.20 2.67
N ARG A 499 -31.85 15.70 2.63
CA ARG A 499 -32.21 14.42 3.25
C ARG A 499 -31.66 13.21 2.49
N GLU A 500 -31.56 13.28 1.17
CA GLU A 500 -30.91 12.24 0.35
C GLU A 500 -29.41 12.16 0.66
N LEU A 501 -28.73 13.31 0.71
CA LEU A 501 -27.33 13.40 1.13
C LEU A 501 -27.17 12.78 2.53
N GLN A 502 -27.97 13.20 3.50
CA GLN A 502 -27.98 12.65 4.85
C GLN A 502 -28.24 11.14 4.90
N ALA A 503 -29.20 10.62 4.11
CA ALA A 503 -29.51 9.21 4.04
C ALA A 503 -28.36 8.40 3.40
N SER A 504 -27.66 8.96 2.42
CA SER A 504 -26.50 8.35 1.78
C SER A 504 -25.26 8.33 2.69
N SER A 505 -25.17 9.27 3.65
CA SER A 505 -24.10 9.33 4.65
C SER A 505 -24.32 8.42 5.86
N ALA A 506 -25.41 7.64 5.91
CA ALA A 506 -25.65 6.67 6.97
C ALA A 506 -24.69 5.47 6.79
N PRO A 507 -23.94 5.06 7.83
CA PRO A 507 -22.99 3.95 7.71
C PRO A 507 -23.70 2.66 7.29
N GLY A 508 -23.24 2.07 6.18
CA GLY A 508 -23.70 0.77 5.73
C GLY A 508 -23.32 -0.33 6.73
N SER A 509 -24.31 -0.81 7.48
CA SER A 509 -24.44 -2.12 8.15
C SER A 509 -23.19 -2.84 8.72
N ASN A 510 -22.13 -2.14 9.13
CA ASN A 510 -21.00 -2.73 9.85
C ASN A 510 -20.90 -2.15 11.28
N GLY A 511 -21.79 -2.63 12.14
CA GLY A 511 -21.51 -2.82 13.57
C GLY A 511 -21.54 -1.63 14.54
N TYR A 512 -21.47 -0.37 14.10
CA TYR A 512 -21.49 0.77 15.02
C TYR A 512 -22.68 1.70 14.79
N GLN A 513 -23.64 1.59 15.72
CA GLN A 513 -24.72 2.53 16.07
C GLN A 513 -25.54 3.12 14.92
N CYS A 514 -26.83 2.77 14.88
CA CYS A 514 -27.83 3.55 14.14
C CYS A 514 -27.89 4.97 14.73
N VAL A 515 -27.19 5.92 14.11
CA VAL A 515 -27.28 7.33 14.51
C VAL A 515 -28.53 7.91 13.85
N ALA A 516 -29.49 8.37 14.65
CA ALA A 516 -30.60 9.15 14.13
C ALA A 516 -30.03 10.45 13.56
N ASN A 517 -30.31 10.74 12.28
CA ASN A 517 -29.88 11.94 11.56
C ASN A 517 -28.35 12.10 11.47
N PRO A 518 -27.63 11.29 10.68
CA PRO A 518 -26.18 11.39 10.56
C PRO A 518 -25.76 12.77 10.04
N ASN A 519 -24.65 13.30 10.56
CA ASN A 519 -24.02 14.49 10.00
C ASN A 519 -23.20 14.06 8.77
N PRO A 520 -23.51 14.56 7.55
CA PRO A 520 -22.76 14.20 6.34
C PRO A 520 -21.28 14.59 6.41
N LEU A 521 -20.90 15.55 7.27
CA LEU A 521 -19.51 15.96 7.47
C LEU A 521 -18.81 15.25 8.65
N ALA A 522 -19.50 14.44 9.45
CA ALA A 522 -18.88 13.79 10.61
C ALA A 522 -17.74 12.84 10.22
N GLY A 523 -17.89 12.12 9.10
CA GLY A 523 -16.83 11.27 8.55
C GLY A 523 -15.59 12.06 8.19
N TYR A 524 -15.76 13.23 7.56
CA TYR A 524 -14.69 14.14 7.18
C TYR A 524 -13.94 14.70 8.41
N GLU A 525 -14.65 15.21 9.42
CA GLU A 525 -14.02 15.73 10.64
C GLU A 525 -13.29 14.64 11.44
N GLN A 526 -13.87 13.43 11.51
CA GLN A 526 -13.21 12.31 12.17
C GLN A 526 -11.96 11.85 11.42
N ALA A 527 -11.97 11.88 10.09
CA ALA A 527 -10.81 11.55 9.27
C ALA A 527 -9.67 12.54 9.47
N LYS A 528 -9.97 13.84 9.56
CA LYS A 528 -8.98 14.90 9.89
C LYS A 528 -8.31 14.65 11.23
N ILE A 529 -9.11 14.41 12.28
CA ILE A 529 -8.61 14.10 13.63
C ILE A 529 -7.72 12.85 13.59
N ASN A 530 -8.13 11.80 12.87
CA ASN A 530 -7.37 10.56 12.78
C ASN A 530 -5.98 10.77 12.14
N VAL A 531 -5.91 11.50 11.02
CA VAL A 531 -4.64 11.85 10.37
C VAL A 531 -3.74 12.62 11.33
N ASN A 532 -4.25 13.66 11.99
CA ASN A 532 -3.46 14.48 12.90
C ASN A 532 -2.95 13.68 14.10
N ASN A 533 -3.77 12.81 14.69
CA ASN A 533 -3.35 11.93 15.79
C ASN A 533 -2.21 10.99 15.38
N LEU A 534 -2.25 10.43 14.16
CA LEU A 534 -1.20 9.55 13.66
C LEU A 534 0.08 10.31 13.30
N LEU A 535 -0.04 11.55 12.81
CA LEU A 535 1.12 12.42 12.56
C LEU A 535 1.82 12.80 13.87
N ASP A 536 1.07 13.20 14.90
CA ASP A 536 1.62 13.55 16.22
C ASP A 536 2.39 12.37 16.82
N LYS A 537 1.80 11.16 16.80
CA LYS A 537 2.47 9.93 17.27
C LYS A 537 3.76 9.60 16.50
N ARG A 538 3.88 10.02 15.24
CA ARG A 538 5.05 9.73 14.39
C ARG A 538 6.17 10.74 14.56
N VAL A 539 5.90 11.96 15.01
CA VAL A 539 6.97 12.90 15.35
C VAL A 539 7.85 12.33 16.49
N ASP A 540 7.27 11.50 17.35
CA ASP A 540 7.99 10.79 18.42
C ASP A 540 8.79 9.56 17.93
N VAL A 541 8.53 9.05 16.72
CA VAL A 541 9.24 7.90 16.13
C VAL A 541 9.97 8.36 14.87
N ASN A 542 11.30 8.51 14.95
CA ASN A 542 12.14 9.05 13.85
C ASN A 542 12.19 8.11 12.61
N ILE A 543 11.08 7.98 11.87
CA ILE A 543 10.90 7.11 10.70
C ILE A 543 11.87 7.47 9.56
N GLY A 544 12.27 8.74 9.47
CA GLY A 544 13.29 9.20 8.52
C GLY A 544 14.69 8.60 8.77
N GLU A 545 15.00 8.17 9.99
CA GLU A 545 16.21 7.40 10.29
C GLU A 545 16.07 5.92 9.95
N ILE A 546 14.87 5.33 10.10
CA ILE A 546 14.58 3.95 9.67
C ILE A 546 14.77 3.81 8.16
N ASP A 547 14.21 4.74 7.38
CA ASP A 547 14.28 4.74 5.91
C ASP A 547 15.71 4.89 5.39
N LYS A 548 16.49 5.85 5.92
CA LYS A 548 17.91 6.03 5.55
C LYS A 548 18.76 4.78 5.80
N ARG A 549 18.46 4.01 6.86
CA ARG A 549 19.19 2.77 7.20
C ARG A 549 18.75 1.58 6.36
N SER A 550 17.46 1.46 6.05
CA SER A 550 16.94 0.48 5.08
C SER A 550 17.60 0.66 3.70
N GLN A 551 17.71 1.90 3.22
CA GLN A 551 18.37 2.22 1.94
C GLN A 551 19.90 1.97 1.93
N ALA A 552 20.57 2.09 3.08
CA ALA A 552 22.00 1.78 3.20
C ALA A 552 22.27 0.27 3.02
N TRP A 553 21.29 -0.59 3.32
CA TRP A 553 21.37 -2.03 3.11
C TRP A 553 21.26 -2.42 1.64
N THR A 554 20.39 -1.76 0.86
CA THR A 554 20.32 -1.92 -0.60
C THR A 554 21.68 -1.67 -1.28
N ARG A 555 22.54 -0.85 -0.66
CA ARG A 555 23.92 -0.59 -1.11
C ARG A 555 24.95 -1.63 -0.64
N ARG A 556 24.76 -2.29 0.52
CA ARG A 556 25.70 -3.29 1.07
C ARG A 556 25.57 -4.67 0.42
N CYS A 557 24.34 -5.07 0.04
CA CYS A 557 24.10 -6.32 -0.69
C CYS A 557 24.61 -6.31 -2.15
N ARG A 558 25.14 -5.17 -2.65
CA ARG A 558 25.62 -5.00 -4.03
C ARG A 558 27.10 -5.24 -4.27
N LYS A 559 27.92 -5.51 -3.26
CA LYS A 559 29.34 -5.83 -3.51
C LYS A 559 29.50 -7.33 -3.81
N PRO A 560 29.98 -7.72 -5.01
CA PRO A 560 30.32 -9.13 -5.25
C PRO A 560 31.51 -9.51 -4.39
N SER A 561 31.36 -10.51 -3.52
CA SER A 561 32.49 -11.09 -2.80
C SER A 561 33.28 -11.99 -3.75
N THR A 562 34.44 -11.52 -4.19
CA THR A 562 35.48 -12.36 -4.76
C THR A 562 36.13 -13.17 -3.64
N SER A 563 35.71 -14.42 -3.42
CA SER A 563 36.43 -15.37 -2.56
C SER A 563 36.05 -16.81 -2.89
N THR A 564 36.95 -17.48 -3.60
CA THR A 564 36.96 -18.90 -3.95
C THR A 564 37.30 -19.76 -2.72
N ALA A 565 36.41 -20.67 -2.28
CA ALA A 565 36.76 -21.95 -1.62
C ALA A 565 35.49 -22.77 -1.27
N LEU A 566 35.59 -24.10 -1.44
CA LEU A 566 34.53 -25.13 -1.35
C LEU A 566 34.14 -25.56 0.08
N ALA A 567 32.90 -26.11 0.18
CA ALA A 567 32.33 -27.08 1.15
C ALA A 567 31.32 -26.56 2.21
N PRO A 568 30.30 -27.37 2.60
CA PRO A 568 28.90 -26.95 2.60
C PRO A 568 28.33 -26.61 3.99
N ARG A 569 27.60 -25.49 4.08
CA ARG A 569 26.71 -25.15 5.21
C ARG A 569 25.50 -24.35 4.70
N SER A 570 24.31 -24.90 5.00
CA SER A 570 22.97 -24.29 5.07
C SER A 570 22.40 -23.55 3.84
N PRO A 571 21.12 -23.80 3.48
CA PRO A 571 20.46 -23.13 2.34
C PRO A 571 19.99 -21.74 2.78
N CYS A 572 20.92 -20.79 2.81
CA CYS A 572 20.60 -19.37 2.95
C CYS A 572 20.97 -18.72 1.61
N ARG A 573 20.00 -18.55 0.71
CA ARG A 573 20.10 -17.71 -0.50
C ARG A 573 18.72 -17.53 -1.15
N ILE A 574 17.86 -16.77 -0.47
CA ILE A 574 16.81 -15.98 -1.12
C ILE A 574 17.22 -14.53 -0.91
N ALA A 575 18.06 -14.02 -1.81
CA ALA A 575 18.50 -12.63 -1.80
C ALA A 575 17.71 -11.88 -2.88
N PHE A 576 16.76 -11.07 -2.45
CA PHE A 576 16.04 -10.11 -3.28
C PHE A 576 17.02 -9.11 -3.89
N ARG A 577 17.00 -9.02 -5.22
CA ARG A 577 17.95 -8.21 -6.00
C ARG A 577 17.31 -6.87 -6.32
N TRP A 578 17.61 -5.83 -5.54
CA TRP A 578 17.28 -4.44 -5.88
C TRP A 578 18.54 -3.70 -6.36
N THR A 579 18.59 -3.35 -7.64
CA THR A 579 19.71 -2.66 -8.32
C THR A 579 19.55 -1.13 -8.41
N LYS A 580 20.68 -0.42 -8.43
CA LYS A 580 20.90 1.00 -8.75
C LYS A 580 22.35 1.08 -9.22
N ALA A 581 22.47 1.74 -10.36
CA ALA A 581 23.67 1.94 -11.14
C ALA A 581 24.81 2.66 -10.41
N GLY A 582 26.00 2.59 -11.02
CA GLY A 582 27.05 3.60 -10.83
C GLY A 582 28.40 3.09 -10.30
N ARG A 583 29.16 2.37 -11.12
CA ARG A 583 30.62 2.61 -11.19
C ARG A 583 31.18 2.17 -12.54
N SER A 584 31.46 3.16 -13.38
CA SER A 584 32.38 3.05 -14.50
C SER A 584 33.80 2.93 -13.94
N GLU A 585 34.47 1.80 -14.17
CA GLU A 585 35.92 1.76 -14.16
C GLU A 585 36.41 1.40 -15.55
N THR A 586 36.87 2.44 -16.23
CA THR A 586 37.65 2.42 -17.45
C THR A 586 38.79 1.40 -17.34
N TRP A 587 38.76 0.41 -18.23
CA TRP A 587 39.95 -0.36 -18.58
C TRP A 587 41.00 0.59 -19.20
N LYS A 588 42.11 0.81 -18.50
CA LYS A 588 43.39 1.19 -19.12
C LYS A 588 44.42 0.10 -18.84
N ARG A 589 44.81 -0.61 -19.89
CA ARG A 589 46.06 -1.37 -19.95
C ARG A 589 47.24 -0.41 -19.77
N THR A 590 48.12 -0.69 -18.81
CA THR A 590 49.56 -0.45 -19.00
C THR A 590 50.40 -1.35 -18.08
N ASN A 591 51.36 -2.00 -18.73
CA ASN A 591 52.45 -2.87 -18.26
C ASN A 591 53.05 -2.58 -16.86
N CYS A 592 53.17 -3.60 -16.02
CA CYS A 592 54.38 -4.38 -15.73
C CYS A 592 54.06 -5.46 -14.68
#